data_AF-A0A7S4KWC0-F1
#
_entry.id   AF-A0A7S4KWC0-F1
#
_cell.length_a   1.000
_cell.length_b   1.000
_cell.length_c   1.000
_cell.angle_alpha   90.00
_cell.angle_beta   90.00
_cell.angle_gamma   90.00
#
_symmetry.space_group_name_H-M   'P 1'
#
loop_
_entity.id
_entity.type
_entity.pdbx_description
1 polymer ?
#
loop_
_entity_poly.entity_id
_entity_poly.type
_entity_poly.pdbx_seq_one_letter_code
_entity_poly.pdbx_strand_id
1 'polypeptide(L)'
;HNNTTTTQEHNNKTTKSNSDKPPKMKNLLTNICFILLFLFCINSMFNLIPGPVSFLTFMYSHFFELHNTGQSVDGREFRLLEYVKENAIRGDPASVVDTIDKFAWEGNFLMNVGDVKGKVIDGVIDDIQPRVSLELGTYLGYSAVRTANLMQQNGCKFNKKCKIYTLEKFEVNANIARQIIDFAGLSHFVEVIEGTIGDGGKTVQTLKDKGVSQVDFAFFDHWKEEYLSDLKTLENYGFFHPGSTVVGDNILLPGAPDFREYVNNSPNWDT
;
A
#
# COMPACT_ATOMS: atom_id res chain seq x y z
N HIS A 1 19.95 -76.47 13.97
CA HIS A 1 18.77 -77.11 14.58
C HIS A 1 17.85 -76.01 15.08
N ASN A 2 16.65 -75.99 14.48
CA ASN A 2 15.36 -75.43 14.93
C ASN A 2 15.19 -73.92 15.18
N ASN A 3 14.62 -73.32 14.14
CA ASN A 3 13.67 -72.21 14.13
C ASN A 3 12.62 -72.28 15.25
N THR A 4 12.20 -71.12 15.76
CA THR A 4 10.75 -70.85 15.91
C THR A 4 10.46 -69.36 15.79
N THR A 5 9.58 -69.08 14.83
CA THR A 5 8.98 -67.83 14.38
C THR A 5 8.01 -67.25 15.40
N THR A 6 7.98 -65.93 15.61
CA THR A 6 6.76 -65.23 16.06
C THR A 6 6.75 -63.77 15.57
N THR A 7 6.03 -63.59 14.46
CA THR A 7 5.12 -62.49 14.10
C THR A 7 5.55 -61.02 14.23
N GLN A 8 5.69 -60.38 13.07
CA GLN A 8 5.61 -58.95 12.85
C GLN A 8 4.18 -58.43 13.13
N GLU A 9 4.05 -57.42 13.98
CA GLU A 9 2.85 -56.59 14.07
C GLU A 9 3.12 -55.23 13.40
N HIS A 10 2.45 -55.02 12.27
CA HIS A 10 2.31 -53.75 11.59
C HIS A 10 1.57 -52.74 12.48
N ASN A 11 2.27 -51.74 13.00
CA ASN A 11 1.62 -50.55 13.54
C ASN A 11 1.60 -49.44 12.48
N ASN A 12 0.52 -49.46 11.69
CA ASN A 12 0.02 -48.34 10.90
C ASN A 12 -0.25 -47.15 11.83
N LYS A 13 0.65 -46.16 11.88
CA LYS A 13 0.31 -44.82 12.36
C LYS A 13 -0.27 -44.01 11.20
N THR A 14 -1.57 -44.16 11.04
CA THR A 14 -2.42 -43.41 10.13
C THR A 14 -2.30 -41.91 10.43
N THR A 15 -1.90 -41.15 9.42
CA THR A 15 -2.05 -39.71 9.31
C THR A 15 -3.50 -39.32 9.60
N LYS A 16 -3.75 -38.62 10.70
CA LYS A 16 -5.03 -37.92 10.92
C LYS A 16 -5.06 -36.71 9.99
N SER A 17 -5.93 -36.76 8.98
CA SER A 17 -6.29 -35.61 8.17
C SER A 17 -6.89 -34.53 9.07
N ASN A 18 -6.39 -33.31 8.96
CA ASN A 18 -6.91 -32.14 9.68
C ASN A 18 -8.12 -31.55 8.91
N SER A 19 -9.02 -32.43 8.47
CA SER A 19 -10.22 -32.09 7.70
C SER A 19 -11.45 -32.24 8.60
N ASP A 20 -11.58 -31.37 9.60
CA ASP A 20 -12.85 -31.12 10.32
C ASP A 20 -12.65 -29.92 11.26
N LYS A 21 -12.56 -28.72 10.68
CA LYS A 21 -12.93 -27.49 11.40
C LYS A 21 -14.19 -26.94 10.72
N PRO A 22 -15.30 -26.73 11.45
CA PRO A 22 -16.50 -26.15 10.87
C PRO A 22 -16.16 -24.76 10.31
N PRO A 23 -16.70 -24.37 9.14
CA PRO A 23 -16.42 -23.06 8.58
C PRO A 23 -16.89 -22.00 9.58
N LYS A 24 -16.07 -20.97 9.77
CA LYS A 24 -16.32 -19.83 10.68
C LYS A 24 -17.63 -19.13 10.28
N MET A 25 -18.75 -19.60 10.82
CA MET A 25 -20.09 -19.05 10.60
C MET A 25 -20.19 -17.58 11.03
N LYS A 26 -19.33 -17.14 11.97
CA LYS A 26 -19.15 -15.73 12.35
C LYS A 26 -18.64 -14.87 11.18
N ASN A 27 -17.70 -15.36 10.36
CA ASN A 27 -17.18 -14.61 9.22
C ASN A 27 -18.22 -14.49 8.10
N LEU A 28 -19.10 -15.49 7.94
CA LEU A 28 -20.16 -15.45 6.94
C LEU A 28 -21.22 -14.39 7.31
N LEU A 29 -21.64 -14.32 8.57
CA LEU A 29 -22.58 -13.32 9.06
C LEU A 29 -22.00 -11.90 9.03
N THR A 30 -20.71 -11.73 9.36
CA THR A 30 -20.02 -10.44 9.24
C THR A 30 -19.88 -10.01 7.78
N ASN A 31 -19.52 -10.93 6.87
CA ASN A 31 -19.45 -10.64 5.44
C ASN A 31 -20.82 -10.32 4.84
N ILE A 32 -21.88 -11.02 5.27
CA ILE A 32 -23.26 -10.71 4.87
C ILE A 32 -23.66 -9.32 5.40
N CYS A 33 -23.30 -8.95 6.63
CA CYS A 33 -23.54 -7.59 7.14
C CYS A 33 -22.79 -6.52 6.35
N PHE A 34 -21.52 -6.75 5.97
CA PHE A 34 -20.76 -5.83 5.12
C PHE A 34 -21.36 -5.73 3.71
N ILE A 35 -21.79 -6.84 3.12
CA ILE A 35 -22.47 -6.83 1.81
C ILE A 35 -23.80 -6.10 1.92
N LEU A 36 -24.57 -6.32 2.99
CA LEU A 36 -25.84 -5.62 3.21
C LEU A 36 -25.64 -4.13 3.51
N LEU A 37 -24.59 -3.74 4.24
CA LEU A 37 -24.21 -2.34 4.45
C LEU A 37 -23.72 -1.69 3.16
N PHE A 38 -22.93 -2.41 2.36
CA PHE A 38 -22.46 -1.94 1.05
C PHE A 38 -23.63 -1.77 0.08
N LEU A 39 -24.54 -2.74 0.03
CA LEU A 39 -25.78 -2.66 -0.75
C LEU A 39 -26.72 -1.57 -0.21
N PHE A 40 -26.78 -1.34 1.10
CA PHE A 40 -27.56 -0.26 1.70
C PHE A 40 -26.95 1.12 1.41
N CYS A 41 -25.63 1.27 1.42
CA CYS A 41 -24.94 2.48 1.00
C CYS A 41 -25.16 2.76 -0.48
N ILE A 42 -25.07 1.73 -1.32
CA ILE A 42 -25.44 1.81 -2.74
C ILE A 42 -26.90 2.25 -2.87
N ASN A 43 -27.84 1.61 -2.15
CA ASN A 43 -29.27 1.93 -2.20
C ASN A 43 -29.61 3.32 -1.62
N SER A 44 -28.78 3.84 -0.71
CA SER A 44 -28.88 5.20 -0.18
C SER A 44 -28.36 6.23 -1.20
N MET A 45 -27.34 5.88 -2.00
CA MET A 45 -26.90 6.66 -3.16
C MET A 45 -27.90 6.63 -4.33
N PHE A 46 -28.66 5.53 -4.48
CA PHE A 46 -29.75 5.42 -5.46
C PHE A 46 -30.86 6.47 -5.29
N ASN A 47 -31.00 7.07 -4.10
CA ASN A 47 -32.01 8.12 -3.85
C ASN A 47 -31.53 9.53 -4.20
N LEU A 48 -30.26 9.73 -4.59
CA LEU A 48 -29.69 11.02 -4.98
C LEU A 48 -29.40 11.14 -6.48
N ILE A 49 -29.46 10.05 -7.24
CA ILE A 49 -29.18 10.01 -8.68
C ILE A 49 -30.35 9.32 -9.39
N PRO A 50 -31.01 9.94 -10.40
CA PRO A 50 -32.23 9.40 -10.97
C PRO A 50 -31.96 8.14 -11.80
N GLY A 51 -32.23 6.97 -11.22
CA GLY A 51 -32.29 5.69 -11.92
C GLY A 51 -30.96 4.91 -12.03
N PRO A 52 -31.03 3.58 -12.22
CA PRO A 52 -29.87 2.68 -12.22
C PRO A 52 -28.83 2.99 -13.30
N VAL A 53 -29.27 3.51 -14.45
CA VAL A 53 -28.37 3.91 -15.55
C VAL A 53 -27.52 5.10 -15.13
N SER A 54 -28.11 6.10 -14.46
CA SER A 54 -27.37 7.29 -14.02
C SER A 54 -26.39 6.99 -12.88
N PHE A 55 -26.70 6.04 -11.99
CA PHE A 55 -25.74 5.57 -10.98
C PHE A 55 -24.56 4.81 -11.60
N LEU A 56 -24.81 3.90 -12.54
CA LEU A 56 -23.73 3.20 -13.24
C LEU A 56 -22.87 4.16 -14.06
N THR A 57 -23.47 5.12 -14.77
CA THR A 57 -22.73 6.14 -15.51
C THR A 57 -21.91 7.01 -14.56
N PHE A 58 -22.47 7.42 -13.42
CA PHE A 58 -21.74 8.16 -12.40
C PHE A 58 -20.54 7.38 -11.87
N MET A 59 -20.74 6.11 -11.48
CA MET A 59 -19.66 5.25 -11.00
C MET A 59 -18.60 5.02 -12.07
N TYR A 60 -19.01 4.77 -13.32
CA TYR A 60 -18.10 4.60 -14.44
C TYR A 60 -17.28 5.87 -14.69
N SER A 61 -17.92 7.05 -14.72
CA SER A 61 -17.22 8.32 -14.88
C SER A 61 -16.25 8.60 -13.72
N HIS A 62 -16.63 8.28 -12.48
CA HIS A 62 -15.76 8.45 -11.31
C HIS A 62 -14.53 7.53 -11.38
N PHE A 63 -14.72 6.24 -11.69
CA PHE A 63 -13.63 5.29 -11.84
C PHE A 63 -12.76 5.58 -13.06
N PHE A 64 -13.36 5.98 -14.18
CA PHE A 64 -12.65 6.35 -15.40
C PHE A 64 -11.76 7.57 -15.15
N GLU A 65 -12.27 8.60 -14.48
CA GLU A 65 -11.48 9.77 -14.12
C GLU A 65 -10.33 9.39 -13.19
N LEU A 66 -10.63 8.68 -12.10
CA LEU A 66 -9.62 8.22 -11.14
C LEU A 66 -8.50 7.41 -11.81
N HIS A 67 -8.85 6.54 -12.75
CA HIS A 67 -7.87 5.72 -13.47
C HIS A 67 -7.02 6.53 -14.48
N ASN A 68 -7.58 7.62 -15.03
CA ASN A 68 -6.91 8.40 -16.07
C ASN A 68 -6.19 9.65 -15.56
N THR A 69 -6.60 10.18 -14.42
CA THR A 69 -6.04 11.42 -13.84
C THR A 69 -5.61 11.28 -12.39
N GLY A 70 -5.96 10.17 -11.73
CA GLY A 70 -5.70 9.97 -10.30
C GLY A 70 -6.53 10.90 -9.41
N GLN A 71 -7.52 11.60 -9.96
CA GLN A 71 -8.38 12.54 -9.25
C GLN A 71 -9.76 11.95 -8.99
N SER A 72 -10.34 12.36 -7.87
CA SER A 72 -11.78 12.28 -7.67
C SER A 72 -12.42 13.45 -8.41
N VAL A 73 -13.48 13.20 -9.18
CA VAL A 73 -14.18 14.26 -9.96
C VAL A 73 -14.76 15.40 -9.10
N ASP A 74 -14.77 15.25 -7.78
CA ASP A 74 -15.28 16.24 -6.83
C ASP A 74 -14.21 17.21 -6.32
N GLY A 75 -12.95 17.08 -6.73
CA GLY A 75 -11.85 17.98 -6.36
C GLY A 75 -11.36 17.84 -4.91
N ARG A 76 -11.63 16.70 -4.25
CA ARG A 76 -11.23 16.47 -2.86
C ARG A 76 -9.72 16.54 -2.65
N GLU A 77 -8.92 16.23 -3.66
CA GLU A 77 -7.45 16.27 -3.62
C GLU A 77 -6.95 17.68 -3.30
N PHE A 78 -7.51 18.68 -3.99
CA PHE A 78 -7.22 20.10 -3.73
C PHE A 78 -7.78 20.56 -2.39
N ARG A 79 -8.99 20.12 -2.02
CA ARG A 79 -9.57 20.44 -0.71
C ARG A 79 -8.73 19.90 0.44
N LEU A 80 -8.16 18.69 0.29
CA LEU A 80 -7.27 18.12 1.29
C LEU A 80 -6.03 18.99 1.49
N LEU A 81 -5.41 19.44 0.39
CA LEU A 81 -4.24 20.31 0.47
C LEU A 81 -4.52 21.59 1.26
N GLU A 82 -5.64 22.25 0.98
CA GLU A 82 -6.03 23.47 1.70
C GLU A 82 -6.40 23.17 3.15
N TYR A 83 -7.13 22.08 3.41
CA TYR A 83 -7.45 21.65 4.77
C TYR A 83 -6.19 21.37 5.60
N VAL A 84 -5.16 20.73 5.03
CA VAL A 84 -3.87 20.53 5.69
C VAL A 84 -3.20 21.87 5.99
N LYS A 85 -3.16 22.80 5.04
CA LYS A 85 -2.53 24.12 5.25
C LYS A 85 -3.22 24.94 6.35
N GLU A 86 -4.54 24.79 6.49
CA GLU A 86 -5.35 25.52 7.47
C GLU A 86 -5.33 24.88 8.87
N ASN A 87 -5.25 23.56 8.96
CA ASN A 87 -5.50 22.82 10.21
C ASN A 87 -4.28 22.11 10.79
N ALA A 88 -3.25 21.81 9.98
CA ALA A 88 -2.03 21.16 10.47
C ALA A 88 -0.96 22.17 10.90
N ILE A 89 0.00 21.71 11.71
CA ILE A 89 1.15 22.49 12.13
C ILE A 89 2.25 22.38 11.06
N ARG A 90 2.65 23.51 10.47
CA ARG A 90 3.75 23.54 9.50
C ARG A 90 5.05 23.05 10.16
N GLY A 91 5.74 22.13 9.48
CA GLY A 91 6.99 21.52 9.95
C GLY A 91 6.80 20.37 10.94
N ASP A 92 5.55 19.93 11.17
CA ASP A 92 5.22 18.79 12.01
C ASP A 92 4.56 17.67 11.18
N PRO A 93 5.33 16.65 10.76
CA PRO A 93 4.81 15.51 10.01
C PRO A 93 3.68 14.76 10.72
N ALA A 94 3.72 14.64 12.04
CA ALA A 94 2.70 13.93 12.80
C ALA A 94 1.37 14.69 12.73
N SER A 95 1.41 16.01 12.95
CA SER A 95 0.22 16.86 12.81
C SER A 95 -0.37 16.81 11.40
N VAL A 96 0.46 16.70 10.35
CA VAL A 96 -0.02 16.57 8.97
C VAL A 96 -0.75 15.24 8.75
N VAL A 97 -0.19 14.12 9.22
CA VAL A 97 -0.82 12.79 9.12
C VAL A 97 -2.17 12.77 9.84
N ASP A 98 -2.21 13.23 11.10
CA ASP A 98 -3.43 13.29 11.90
C ASP A 98 -4.51 14.15 11.23
N THR A 99 -4.10 15.24 10.57
CA THR A 99 -5.02 16.15 9.85
C THR A 99 -5.61 15.50 8.61
N ILE A 100 -4.81 14.74 7.86
CA ILE A 100 -5.28 13.99 6.69
C ILE A 100 -6.25 12.89 7.12
N ASP A 101 -5.93 12.16 8.20
CA ASP A 101 -6.81 11.12 8.74
C ASP A 101 -8.15 11.72 9.17
N LYS A 102 -8.14 12.86 9.87
CA LYS A 102 -9.36 13.58 10.24
C LYS A 102 -10.21 13.95 9.02
N PHE A 103 -9.58 14.52 7.98
CA PHE A 103 -10.28 14.88 6.74
C PHE A 103 -10.96 13.66 6.09
N ALA A 104 -10.28 12.51 6.09
CA ALA A 104 -10.81 11.26 5.55
C ALA A 104 -12.01 10.74 6.36
N TRP A 105 -11.90 10.76 7.70
CA TRP A 105 -12.96 10.34 8.62
C TRP A 105 -14.19 11.26 8.62
N GLU A 106 -14.05 12.53 8.23
CA GLU A 106 -15.15 13.49 8.06
C GLU A 106 -15.99 13.26 6.77
N GLY A 107 -15.82 12.11 6.12
CA GLY A 107 -16.64 11.68 4.97
C GLY A 107 -16.00 11.91 3.60
N ASN A 108 -14.76 12.41 3.56
CA ASN A 108 -13.99 12.56 2.33
C ASN A 108 -13.13 11.32 2.11
N PHE A 109 -13.74 10.22 1.65
CA PHE A 109 -12.99 8.99 1.40
C PHE A 109 -11.73 9.25 0.55
N LEU A 110 -10.57 8.85 1.05
CA LEU A 110 -9.29 8.93 0.36
C LEU A 110 -8.79 7.51 0.09
N MET A 111 -7.96 7.34 -0.94
CA MET A 111 -7.35 6.05 -1.28
C MET A 111 -6.13 5.70 -0.43
N ASN A 112 -5.75 6.55 0.53
CA ASN A 112 -4.59 6.31 1.38
C ASN A 112 -4.79 5.08 2.27
N VAL A 113 -3.67 4.47 2.69
CA VAL A 113 -3.65 3.32 3.60
C VAL A 113 -4.44 3.54 4.91
N GLY A 114 -4.50 4.78 5.38
CA GLY A 114 -5.22 5.19 6.59
C GLY A 114 -4.57 4.72 7.90
N ASP A 115 -5.06 5.24 9.01
CA ASP A 115 -4.48 5.06 10.35
C ASP A 115 -4.48 3.61 10.86
N VAL A 116 -5.49 2.82 10.49
CA VAL A 116 -5.64 1.43 10.95
C VAL A 116 -4.60 0.52 10.31
N LYS A 117 -4.48 0.52 8.97
CA LYS A 117 -3.49 -0.30 8.26
C LYS A 117 -2.09 0.32 8.36
N GLY A 118 -2.00 1.64 8.47
CA GLY A 118 -0.73 2.36 8.65
C GLY A 118 0.08 1.84 9.84
N LYS A 119 -0.55 1.39 10.93
CA LYS A 119 0.14 0.78 12.08
C LYS A 119 0.93 -0.49 11.75
N VAL A 120 0.50 -1.25 10.74
CA VAL A 120 1.25 -2.42 10.28
C VAL A 120 2.54 -1.98 9.59
N ILE A 121 2.45 -0.95 8.75
CA ILE A 121 3.62 -0.35 8.09
C ILE A 121 4.55 0.25 9.16
N ASP A 122 4.00 0.96 10.14
CA ASP A 122 4.78 1.54 11.23
C ASP A 122 5.60 0.47 11.96
N GLY A 123 4.99 -0.66 12.31
CA GLY A 123 5.70 -1.78 12.95
C GLY A 123 6.85 -2.32 12.10
N VAL A 124 6.65 -2.46 10.79
CA VAL A 124 7.71 -2.90 9.86
C VAL A 124 8.86 -1.90 9.83
N ILE A 125 8.57 -0.60 9.75
CA ILE A 125 9.58 0.47 9.72
C ILE A 125 10.35 0.53 11.04
N ASP A 126 9.69 0.30 12.18
CA ASP A 126 10.35 0.24 13.49
C ASP A 126 11.26 -0.97 13.64
N ASP A 127 10.87 -2.12 13.10
CA ASP A 127 11.64 -3.36 13.15
C ASP A 127 12.89 -3.29 12.26
N ILE A 128 12.76 -2.81 11.01
CA ILE A 128 13.86 -2.82 10.04
C ILE A 128 14.70 -1.54 10.02
N GLN A 129 14.15 -0.42 10.54
CA GLN A 129 14.77 0.91 10.58
C GLN A 129 15.47 1.28 9.26
N PRO A 130 14.70 1.39 8.15
CA PRO A 130 15.28 1.57 6.84
C PRO A 130 15.96 2.93 6.72
N ARG A 131 17.02 3.00 5.92
CA ARG A 131 17.65 4.26 5.53
C ARG A 131 17.08 4.74 4.21
N VAL A 132 16.98 3.85 3.22
CA VAL A 132 16.45 4.18 1.90
C VAL A 132 15.13 3.45 1.69
N SER A 133 14.05 4.22 1.51
CA SER A 133 12.72 3.69 1.21
C SER A 133 12.27 4.09 -0.18
N LEU A 134 11.63 3.16 -0.90
CA LEU A 134 10.95 3.40 -2.17
C LEU A 134 9.45 3.20 -2.00
N GLU A 135 8.65 4.12 -2.49
CA GLU A 135 7.18 4.00 -2.53
C GLU A 135 6.71 4.04 -3.98
N LEU A 136 5.85 3.10 -4.36
CA LEU A 136 5.16 3.09 -5.64
C LEU A 136 3.69 3.42 -5.42
N GLY A 137 3.31 4.66 -5.75
CA GLY A 137 1.98 5.23 -5.49
C GLY A 137 2.04 6.28 -4.40
N THR A 138 2.38 7.53 -4.73
CA THR A 138 2.39 8.64 -3.76
C THR A 138 0.98 9.14 -3.44
N TYR A 139 0.10 9.19 -4.44
CA TYR A 139 -1.16 9.94 -4.42
C TYR A 139 -0.96 11.37 -3.89
N LEU A 140 -1.39 11.66 -2.66
CA LEU A 140 -1.27 12.99 -2.04
C LEU A 140 -0.16 13.05 -0.96
N GLY A 141 0.64 11.98 -0.81
CA GLY A 141 1.82 11.95 0.06
C GLY A 141 1.58 11.51 1.51
N TYR A 142 0.40 11.00 1.86
CA TYR A 142 0.08 10.57 3.23
C TYR A 142 1.07 9.53 3.77
N SER A 143 1.26 8.42 3.04
CA SER A 143 2.14 7.31 3.42
C SER A 143 3.61 7.72 3.39
N ALA A 144 4.01 8.57 2.43
CA ALA A 144 5.34 9.17 2.41
C ALA A 144 5.63 10.01 3.68
N VAL A 145 4.70 10.89 4.08
CA VAL A 145 4.84 11.72 5.30
C VAL A 145 4.85 10.85 6.55
N ARG A 146 3.97 9.85 6.63
CA ARG A 146 3.91 8.91 7.76
C ARG A 146 5.21 8.12 7.91
N THR A 147 5.69 7.53 6.83
CA THR A 147 6.95 6.76 6.81
C THR A 147 8.13 7.66 7.15
N ALA A 148 8.18 8.88 6.59
CA ALA A 148 9.23 9.84 6.89
C ALA A 148 9.25 10.23 8.37
N ASN A 149 8.09 10.52 8.97
CA ASN A 149 7.98 10.85 10.38
C ASN A 149 8.62 9.76 11.25
N LEU A 150 8.30 8.50 10.98
CA LEU A 150 8.78 7.38 11.77
C LEU A 150 10.28 7.11 11.55
N MET A 151 10.75 7.14 10.29
CA MET A 151 12.19 7.06 10.01
C MET A 151 12.97 8.17 10.73
N GLN A 152 12.44 9.40 10.76
CA GLN A 152 13.08 10.51 11.48
C GLN A 152 13.17 10.26 12.99
N GLN A 153 12.12 9.68 13.60
CA GLN A 153 12.12 9.25 15.01
C GLN A 153 13.15 8.13 15.26
N ASN A 154 13.34 7.24 14.28
CA ASN A 154 14.35 6.18 14.29
C ASN A 154 15.77 6.68 13.90
N GLY A 155 16.04 7.98 14.05
CA GLY A 155 17.38 8.56 13.93
C GLY A 155 17.75 9.05 12.52
N CYS A 156 16.84 9.02 11.55
CA CYS A 156 17.13 9.51 10.20
C CYS A 156 17.02 11.02 10.02
N LYS A 157 16.48 11.79 10.99
CA LYS A 157 16.13 13.21 10.83
C LYS A 157 17.21 14.10 10.20
N PHE A 158 18.46 13.91 10.59
CA PHE A 158 19.61 14.66 10.06
C PHE A 158 20.63 13.77 9.34
N ASN A 159 20.27 12.52 9.09
CA ASN A 159 21.14 11.57 8.42
C ASN A 159 20.97 11.69 6.91
N LYS A 160 21.97 12.26 6.24
CA LYS A 160 21.97 12.44 4.78
C LYS A 160 21.93 11.14 3.97
N LYS A 161 22.18 9.99 4.62
CA LYS A 161 22.03 8.66 4.00
C LYS A 161 20.61 8.14 4.06
N CYS A 162 19.73 8.78 4.81
CA CYS A 162 18.33 8.42 4.85
C CYS A 162 17.53 9.24 3.85
N LYS A 163 16.69 8.58 3.07
CA LYS A 163 15.89 9.20 2.02
C LYS A 163 14.67 8.36 1.69
N ILE A 164 13.57 9.01 1.36
CA ILE A 164 12.41 8.36 0.72
C ILE A 164 12.32 8.84 -0.71
N TYR A 165 12.18 7.90 -1.64
CA TYR A 165 11.80 8.17 -3.02
C TYR A 165 10.37 7.66 -3.21
N THR A 166 9.48 8.49 -3.73
CA THR A 166 8.08 8.10 -3.96
C THR A 166 7.70 8.41 -5.39
N LEU A 167 7.00 7.47 -6.03
CA LEU A 167 6.65 7.51 -7.44
C LEU A 167 5.16 7.82 -7.60
N GLU A 168 4.85 8.86 -8.37
CA GLU A 168 3.48 9.26 -8.70
C GLU A 168 3.29 9.39 -10.20
N LYS A 169 2.28 8.72 -10.74
CA LYS A 169 2.00 8.72 -12.18
C LYS A 169 1.44 10.06 -12.66
N PHE A 170 0.61 10.72 -11.85
CA PHE A 170 -0.14 11.89 -12.27
C PHE A 170 0.50 13.17 -11.74
N GLU A 171 0.94 14.06 -12.63
CA GLU A 171 1.62 15.31 -12.29
C GLU A 171 0.86 16.16 -11.26
N VAL A 172 -0.47 16.24 -11.38
CA VAL A 172 -1.33 17.00 -10.45
C VAL A 172 -1.21 16.46 -9.03
N ASN A 173 -1.30 15.14 -8.86
CA ASN A 173 -1.13 14.48 -7.57
C ASN A 173 0.29 14.66 -7.04
N ALA A 174 1.30 14.49 -7.90
CA ALA A 174 2.70 14.69 -7.53
C ALA A 174 2.93 16.12 -7.00
N ASN A 175 2.31 17.12 -7.63
CA ASN A 175 2.40 18.52 -7.20
C ASN A 175 1.66 18.80 -5.88
N ILE A 176 0.52 18.14 -5.62
CA ILE A 176 -0.15 18.23 -4.32
C ILE A 176 0.71 17.56 -3.24
N ALA A 177 1.21 16.35 -3.49
CA ALA A 177 2.08 15.63 -2.58
C ALA A 177 3.34 16.44 -2.22
N ARG A 178 4.01 17.04 -3.22
CA ARG A 178 5.17 17.93 -2.99
C ARG A 178 4.82 19.08 -2.03
N GLN A 179 3.66 19.70 -2.17
CA GLN A 179 3.24 20.79 -1.29
C GLN A 179 2.93 20.32 0.13
N ILE A 180 2.27 19.16 0.28
CA ILE A 180 2.00 18.57 1.61
C ILE A 180 3.31 18.17 2.30
N ILE A 181 4.22 17.53 1.57
CA ILE A 181 5.56 17.14 2.05
C ILE A 181 6.37 18.37 2.46
N ASP A 182 6.31 19.45 1.69
CA ASP A 182 6.94 20.72 2.05
C ASP A 182 6.32 21.34 3.29
N PHE A 183 5.00 21.35 3.37
CA PHE A 183 4.29 21.83 4.55
C PHE A 183 4.67 21.05 5.81
N ALA A 184 4.86 19.73 5.69
CA ALA A 184 5.36 18.86 6.77
C ALA A 184 6.84 19.11 7.12
N GLY A 185 7.58 19.92 6.36
CA GLY A 185 9.00 20.18 6.57
C GLY A 185 9.93 19.06 6.07
N LEU A 186 9.44 18.22 5.16
CA LEU A 186 10.10 16.99 4.73
C LEU A 186 10.74 17.06 3.33
N SER A 187 10.74 18.20 2.66
CA SER A 187 11.30 18.38 1.29
C SER A 187 12.76 17.94 1.12
N HIS A 188 13.54 18.00 2.20
CA HIS A 188 14.94 17.55 2.21
C HIS A 188 15.07 16.03 2.34
N PHE A 189 14.03 15.33 2.80
CA PHE A 189 14.02 13.93 3.18
C PHE A 189 13.24 13.05 2.19
N VAL A 190 12.12 13.55 1.66
CA VAL A 190 11.24 12.85 0.72
C VAL A 190 11.35 13.47 -0.66
N GLU A 191 11.53 12.64 -1.68
CA GLU A 191 11.66 13.05 -3.06
C GLU A 191 10.56 12.42 -3.94
N VAL A 192 9.68 13.27 -4.47
CA VAL A 192 8.57 12.87 -5.33
C VAL A 192 9.00 12.86 -6.80
N ILE A 193 9.03 11.68 -7.41
CA ILE A 193 9.38 11.45 -8.80
C ILE A 193 8.10 11.18 -9.58
N GLU A 194 7.93 11.89 -10.69
CA GLU A 194 6.81 11.64 -11.59
C GLU A 194 7.13 10.47 -12.53
N GLY A 195 6.28 9.43 -12.50
CA GLY A 195 6.41 8.25 -13.33
C GLY A 195 6.01 6.96 -12.63
N THR A 196 6.21 5.84 -13.32
CA THR A 196 5.93 4.47 -12.82
C THR A 196 7.08 3.55 -13.22
N ILE A 197 7.24 2.41 -12.56
CA ILE A 197 8.29 1.44 -12.94
C ILE A 197 8.01 0.83 -14.32
N GLY A 198 6.75 0.69 -14.71
CA GLY A 198 6.31 0.23 -16.04
C GLY A 198 6.54 1.19 -17.21
N ASP A 199 7.17 2.36 -17.01
CA ASP A 199 7.31 3.42 -18.03
C ASP A 199 8.42 3.21 -19.07
N GLY A 200 8.81 1.95 -19.32
CA GLY A 200 9.91 1.61 -20.22
C GLY A 200 11.31 1.88 -19.63
N GLY A 201 11.42 2.03 -18.31
CA GLY A 201 12.69 2.17 -17.60
C GLY A 201 13.16 3.62 -17.42
N LYS A 202 12.35 4.61 -17.81
CA LYS A 202 12.66 6.04 -17.61
C LYS A 202 12.70 6.38 -16.12
N THR A 203 11.73 5.93 -15.33
CA THR A 203 11.70 6.17 -13.88
C THR A 203 12.81 5.41 -13.17
N VAL A 204 13.11 4.17 -13.60
CA VAL A 204 14.26 3.41 -13.11
C VAL A 204 15.57 4.17 -13.36
N GLN A 205 15.77 4.71 -14.57
CA GLN A 205 16.96 5.51 -14.87
C GLN A 205 17.02 6.76 -14.00
N THR A 206 15.88 7.43 -13.79
CA THR A 206 15.80 8.61 -12.91
C THR A 206 16.21 8.29 -11.47
N LEU A 207 15.78 7.14 -10.93
CA LEU A 207 16.20 6.67 -9.61
C LEU A 207 17.71 6.42 -9.56
N LYS A 208 18.28 5.77 -10.59
CA LYS A 208 19.72 5.52 -10.68
C LYS A 208 20.53 6.81 -10.78
N ASP A 209 20.08 7.78 -11.57
CA ASP A 209 20.72 9.09 -11.72
C ASP A 209 20.73 9.88 -10.41
N LYS A 210 19.72 9.65 -9.54
CA LYS A 210 19.66 10.16 -8.17
C LYS A 210 20.53 9.39 -7.17
N GLY A 211 21.25 8.37 -7.62
CA GLY A 211 22.15 7.56 -6.81
C GLY A 211 21.46 6.44 -6.03
N VAL A 212 20.22 6.10 -6.38
CA VAL A 212 19.54 4.95 -5.76
C VAL A 212 20.11 3.66 -6.34
N SER A 213 20.95 2.99 -5.55
CA SER A 213 21.49 1.67 -5.92
C SER A 213 20.61 0.53 -5.42
N GLN A 214 20.24 0.57 -4.14
CA GLN A 214 19.42 -0.43 -3.48
C GLN A 214 18.55 0.24 -2.41
N VAL A 215 17.47 -0.43 -2.00
CA VAL A 215 16.50 0.07 -1.02
C VAL A 215 16.35 -0.93 0.13
N ASP A 216 16.26 -0.41 1.36
CA ASP A 216 16.03 -1.23 2.55
C ASP A 216 14.54 -1.61 2.67
N PHE A 217 13.66 -0.71 2.20
CA PHE A 217 12.22 -0.87 2.26
C PHE A 217 11.56 -0.44 0.95
N ALA A 218 10.58 -1.21 0.48
CA ALA A 218 9.71 -0.79 -0.61
C ALA A 218 8.23 -0.98 -0.27
N PHE A 219 7.43 0.08 -0.46
CA PHE A 219 5.99 0.07 -0.25
C PHE A 219 5.25 0.15 -1.59
N PHE A 220 4.42 -0.85 -1.87
CA PHE A 220 3.62 -0.94 -3.09
C PHE A 220 2.18 -0.58 -2.74
N ASP A 221 1.71 0.57 -3.23
CA ASP A 221 0.36 1.11 -2.96
C ASP A 221 -0.26 1.75 -4.22
N HIS A 222 0.10 1.23 -5.40
CA HIS A 222 -0.42 1.64 -6.70
C HIS A 222 -1.39 0.59 -7.28
N TRP A 223 -1.55 0.57 -8.60
CA TRP A 223 -2.35 -0.42 -9.33
C TRP A 223 -1.82 -1.84 -9.09
N LYS A 224 -2.67 -2.71 -8.56
CA LYS A 224 -2.26 -4.05 -8.09
C LYS A 224 -1.82 -4.97 -9.21
N GLU A 225 -2.38 -4.74 -10.39
CA GLU A 225 -2.06 -5.43 -11.63
C GLU A 225 -0.59 -5.20 -12.05
N GLU A 226 0.04 -4.14 -11.54
CA GLU A 226 1.43 -3.78 -11.84
C GLU A 226 2.42 -4.30 -10.77
N TYR A 227 1.95 -4.78 -9.61
CA TYR A 227 2.83 -5.17 -8.49
C TYR A 227 3.86 -6.23 -8.89
N LEU A 228 3.43 -7.28 -9.59
CA LEU A 228 4.34 -8.36 -9.99
C LEU A 228 5.33 -7.90 -11.06
N SER A 229 4.89 -7.14 -12.06
CA SER A 229 5.77 -6.62 -13.11
C SER A 229 6.80 -5.65 -12.55
N ASP A 230 6.37 -4.79 -11.63
CA ASP A 230 7.23 -3.78 -11.02
C ASP A 230 8.23 -4.41 -10.05
N LEU A 231 7.80 -5.40 -9.25
CA LEU A 231 8.71 -6.17 -8.40
C LEU A 231 9.81 -6.83 -9.24
N LYS A 232 9.44 -7.56 -10.30
CA LYS A 232 10.41 -8.23 -11.19
C LYS A 232 11.33 -7.23 -11.87
N THR A 233 10.82 -6.07 -12.26
CA THR A 233 11.62 -5.02 -12.88
C THR A 233 12.67 -4.50 -11.89
N LEU A 234 12.26 -4.20 -10.66
CA LEU A 234 13.16 -3.75 -9.60
C LEU A 234 14.19 -4.83 -9.21
N GLU A 235 13.79 -6.10 -9.12
CA GLU A 235 14.70 -7.24 -8.95
C GLU A 235 15.76 -7.30 -10.07
N ASN A 236 15.33 -7.25 -11.34
CA ASN A 236 16.22 -7.32 -12.50
C ASN A 236 17.21 -6.16 -12.56
N TYR A 237 16.81 -4.98 -12.06
CA TYR A 237 17.69 -3.82 -11.97
C TYR A 237 18.55 -3.78 -10.70
N GLY A 238 18.39 -4.75 -9.79
CA GLY A 238 19.21 -4.91 -8.60
C GLY A 238 18.85 -3.98 -7.44
N PHE A 239 17.62 -3.48 -7.38
CA PHE A 239 17.19 -2.55 -6.32
C PHE A 239 17.09 -3.19 -4.93
N PHE A 240 17.09 -4.51 -4.83
CA PHE A 240 16.98 -5.22 -3.56
C PHE A 240 18.30 -5.88 -3.16
N HIS A 241 18.54 -5.97 -1.86
CA HIS A 241 19.64 -6.71 -1.24
C HIS A 241 19.07 -7.70 -0.22
N PRO A 242 19.87 -8.68 0.26
CA PRO A 242 19.50 -9.48 1.41
C PRO A 242 19.15 -8.58 2.60
N GLY A 243 17.91 -8.70 3.10
CA GLY A 243 17.36 -7.84 4.17
C GLY A 243 16.42 -6.73 3.68
N SER A 244 16.32 -6.48 2.36
CA SER A 244 15.29 -5.60 1.82
C SER A 244 13.90 -6.15 2.15
N THR A 245 12.99 -5.27 2.57
CA THR A 245 11.61 -5.64 2.91
C THR A 245 10.63 -4.99 1.93
N VAL A 246 9.71 -5.78 1.38
CA VAL A 246 8.64 -5.29 0.50
C VAL A 246 7.30 -5.47 1.20
N VAL A 247 6.51 -4.41 1.27
CA VAL A 247 5.13 -4.43 1.77
C VAL A 247 4.21 -3.96 0.65
N GLY A 248 3.17 -4.73 0.32
CA GLY A 248 2.12 -4.28 -0.58
C GLY A 248 0.80 -4.09 0.15
N ASP A 249 0.10 -2.99 -0.13
CA ASP A 249 -1.21 -2.74 0.45
C ASP A 249 -2.29 -3.61 -0.23
N ASN A 250 -3.27 -4.04 0.56
CA ASN A 250 -4.47 -4.72 0.06
C ASN A 250 -4.24 -5.98 -0.81
N ILE A 251 -3.16 -6.74 -0.55
CA ILE A 251 -2.81 -8.00 -1.27
C ILE A 251 -3.88 -9.10 -1.11
N LEU A 252 -4.75 -8.99 -0.11
CA LEU A 252 -5.83 -9.97 0.14
C LEU A 252 -7.16 -9.63 -0.54
N LEU A 253 -7.58 -8.36 -0.56
CA LEU A 253 -8.83 -7.90 -1.19
C LEU A 253 -8.69 -6.44 -1.65
N PRO A 254 -8.99 -6.08 -2.93
CA PRO A 254 -9.33 -6.94 -4.07
C PRO A 254 -8.28 -7.97 -4.50
N GLY A 255 -7.07 -7.90 -3.93
CA GLY A 255 -6.03 -8.94 -4.05
C GLY A 255 -4.99 -8.71 -5.15
N ALA A 256 -3.80 -9.28 -4.96
CA ALA A 256 -2.74 -9.37 -5.98
C ALA A 256 -2.24 -10.84 -6.04
N PRO A 257 -3.03 -11.75 -6.64
CA PRO A 257 -2.82 -13.20 -6.51
C PRO A 257 -1.54 -13.68 -7.18
N ASP A 258 -1.18 -13.09 -8.32
CA ASP A 258 0.03 -13.37 -9.08
C ASP A 258 1.29 -12.89 -8.35
N PHE A 259 1.24 -11.69 -7.77
CA PHE A 259 2.29 -11.18 -6.88
C PHE A 259 2.51 -12.13 -5.71
N ARG A 260 1.42 -12.52 -5.03
CA ARG A 260 1.47 -13.44 -3.87
C ARG A 260 1.99 -14.82 -4.25
N GLU A 261 1.54 -15.37 -5.37
CA GLU A 261 2.01 -16.66 -5.88
C GLU A 261 3.51 -16.60 -6.19
N TYR A 262 3.98 -15.51 -6.79
CA TYR A 262 5.40 -15.33 -7.09
C TYR A 262 6.26 -15.27 -5.83
N VAL A 263 5.93 -14.41 -4.86
CA VAL A 263 6.77 -14.25 -3.65
C VAL A 263 6.81 -15.53 -2.80
N ASN A 264 5.71 -16.27 -2.69
CA ASN A 264 5.66 -17.53 -1.92
C ASN A 264 6.47 -18.67 -2.55
N ASN A 265 6.75 -18.61 -3.86
CA ASN A 265 7.45 -19.66 -4.60
C ASN A 265 8.85 -19.21 -5.07
N SER A 266 9.24 -17.98 -4.78
CA SER A 266 10.55 -17.44 -5.15
C SER A 266 11.58 -17.75 -4.07
N PRO A 267 12.78 -18.27 -4.41
CA PRO A 267 13.85 -18.45 -3.44
C PRO A 267 14.44 -17.11 -2.94
N ASN A 268 14.05 -15.98 -3.54
CA ASN A 268 14.57 -14.65 -3.20
C ASN A 268 13.78 -13.95 -2.09
N TRP A 269 12.59 -14.44 -1.75
CA TRP A 269 11.69 -13.79 -0.79
C TRP A 269 11.28 -14.76 0.33
N ASP A 270 11.12 -14.24 1.54
CA ASP A 270 10.54 -14.91 2.70
C ASP A 270 9.25 -14.17 3.07
N THR A 271 8.16 -14.90 3.33
CA THR A 271 6.78 -14.36 3.38
C THR A 271 5.99 -14.86 4.59
#